data_AF-A0A8J4FJW1-F1
#
_entry.id   AF-A0A8J4FJW1-F1
#
_cell.length_a   1.000
_cell.length_b   1.000
_cell.length_c   1.000
_cell.angle_alpha   90.00
_cell.angle_beta   90.00
_cell.angle_gamma   90.00
#
_symmetry.space_group_name_H-M   'P 1'
#
loop_
_entity.id
_entity.type
_entity.pdbx_description
1 polymer ?
#
loop_
_entity_poly.entity_id
_entity_poly.type
_entity_poly.pdbx_seq_one_letter_code
_entity_poly.pdbx_strand_id
1 'polypeptide(L)'
;MLTSFCASLSEARAHELVSLLESVVAVADDRQWLAAPPQRAALQLLADTAASRFDAFDACSHARLVLALARANCCPGAAWLSEQQASLASAWSAEGGRTGGGMPAGIDTATAAGLREAYSQWEVELEPVLAAELEGRV
;
A
#
# COMPACT_ATOMS: atom_id res chain seq x y z
N MET A 1 -19.51 -11.12 -3.04
CA MET A 1 -19.33 -9.68 -3.32
C MET A 1 -17.92 -9.38 -3.79
N LEU A 2 -16.85 -9.66 -3.02
CA LEU A 2 -15.46 -9.45 -3.46
C LEU A 2 -15.05 -10.21 -4.73
N THR A 3 -15.42 -11.48 -4.83
CA THR A 3 -15.11 -12.35 -5.99
C THR A 3 -15.77 -11.89 -7.29
N SER A 4 -16.98 -11.33 -7.23
CA SER A 4 -17.66 -10.77 -8.41
C SER A 4 -17.01 -9.49 -8.92
N PHE A 5 -16.36 -8.74 -8.04
CA PHE A 5 -15.64 -7.52 -8.41
C PHE A 5 -14.19 -7.81 -8.84
N CYS A 6 -13.60 -8.91 -8.35
CA CYS A 6 -12.32 -9.39 -8.86
C CYS A 6 -12.34 -9.56 -10.39
N ALA A 7 -13.52 -9.89 -10.95
CA ALA A 7 -13.74 -9.99 -12.39
C ALA A 7 -13.68 -8.64 -13.15
N SER A 8 -13.86 -7.51 -12.47
CA SER A 8 -13.81 -6.15 -13.07
C SER A 8 -12.51 -5.39 -12.77
N LEU A 9 -11.52 -6.03 -12.13
CA LEU A 9 -10.27 -5.37 -11.71
C LEU A 9 -9.42 -4.87 -12.86
N SER A 10 -9.50 -5.50 -14.03
CA SER A 10 -8.78 -5.05 -15.23
C SER A 10 -9.18 -3.64 -15.66
N GLU A 11 -10.41 -3.19 -15.35
CA GLU A 11 -10.97 -1.92 -15.80
C GLU A 11 -10.90 -0.80 -14.75
N ALA A 12 -10.75 -1.15 -13.47
CA ALA A 12 -10.70 -0.16 -12.37
C ALA A 12 -9.49 0.77 -12.51
N ARG A 13 -9.57 2.03 -12.13
CA ARG A 13 -8.41 2.94 -12.07
C ARG A 13 -7.55 2.64 -10.83
N ALA A 14 -6.27 3.03 -10.88
CA ALA A 14 -5.31 2.88 -9.78
C ALA A 14 -5.86 3.32 -8.40
N HIS A 15 -6.41 4.54 -8.30
CA HIS A 15 -6.98 5.05 -7.05
C HIS A 15 -8.27 4.35 -6.60
N GLU A 16 -9.01 3.75 -7.53
CA GLU A 16 -10.23 2.98 -7.23
C GLU A 16 -9.87 1.65 -6.56
N LEU A 17 -8.75 1.04 -6.97
CA LEU A 17 -8.23 -0.19 -6.35
C LEU A 17 -7.87 0.04 -4.86
N VAL A 18 -7.20 1.15 -4.55
CA VAL A 18 -6.82 1.52 -3.18
C VAL A 18 -8.06 1.84 -2.33
N SER A 19 -8.96 2.68 -2.85
CA SER A 19 -10.19 3.07 -2.14
C SER A 19 -11.08 1.86 -1.84
N LEU A 20 -11.11 0.87 -2.74
CA LEU A 20 -11.82 -0.37 -2.53
C LEU A 20 -11.18 -1.21 -1.42
N LEU A 21 -9.86 -1.40 -1.45
CA LEU A 21 -9.17 -2.18 -0.44
C LEU A 21 -9.41 -1.60 0.95
N GLU A 22 -9.34 -0.28 1.09
CA GLU A 22 -9.69 0.41 2.33
C GLU A 22 -11.15 0.21 2.73
N SER A 23 -12.09 0.26 1.78
CA SER A 23 -13.51 0.03 2.06
C SER A 23 -13.76 -1.39 2.54
N VAL A 24 -13.10 -2.38 1.92
CA VAL A 24 -13.15 -3.79 2.34
C VAL A 24 -12.61 -3.94 3.76
N VAL A 25 -11.46 -3.33 4.04
CA VAL A 25 -10.81 -3.40 5.36
C VAL A 25 -11.63 -2.67 6.43
N ALA A 26 -12.20 -1.50 6.10
CA ALA A 26 -13.02 -0.71 7.03
C ALA A 26 -14.35 -1.41 7.37
N VAL A 27 -14.95 -2.11 6.41
CA VAL A 27 -16.18 -2.89 6.64
C VAL A 27 -15.85 -4.20 7.38
N ALA A 28 -14.66 -4.75 7.17
CA ALA A 28 -14.22 -6.01 7.73
C ALA A 28 -13.38 -5.86 9.00
N ASP A 29 -13.85 -5.05 9.95
CA ASP A 29 -13.29 -4.94 11.32
C ASP A 29 -13.19 -6.32 12.03
N ASP A 30 -13.87 -7.33 11.48
CA ASP A 30 -13.69 -8.75 11.76
C ASP A 30 -12.47 -9.34 11.03
N ARG A 31 -11.31 -9.26 11.68
CA ARG A 31 -10.04 -9.90 11.24
C ARG A 31 -10.19 -11.38 10.92
N GLN A 32 -11.17 -12.08 11.51
CA GLN A 32 -11.41 -13.51 11.27
C GLN A 32 -12.07 -13.75 9.91
N TRP A 33 -12.93 -12.84 9.46
CA TRP A 33 -13.53 -12.91 8.13
C TRP A 33 -12.51 -12.66 7.01
N LEU A 34 -11.60 -11.69 7.20
CA LEU A 34 -10.51 -11.44 6.25
C LEU A 34 -9.52 -12.59 6.18
N ALA A 35 -9.33 -13.33 7.27
CA ALA A 35 -8.43 -14.48 7.33
C ALA A 35 -8.98 -15.73 6.61
N ALA A 36 -10.27 -15.76 6.27
CA ALA A 36 -10.88 -16.89 5.57
C ALA A 36 -10.27 -17.06 4.16
N PRO A 37 -10.04 -18.31 3.70
CA PRO A 37 -9.29 -18.58 2.47
C PRO A 37 -9.78 -17.83 1.21
N PRO A 38 -11.10 -17.72 0.92
CA PRO A 38 -11.53 -17.04 -0.29
C PRO A 38 -11.35 -15.50 -0.20
N GLN A 39 -11.46 -14.92 1.00
CA GLN A 39 -11.18 -13.51 1.23
C GLN A 39 -9.69 -13.21 1.07
N ARG A 40 -8.82 -14.06 1.64
CA ARG A 40 -7.37 -13.97 1.44
C ARG A 40 -6.97 -14.05 -0.02
N ALA A 41 -7.52 -15.01 -0.77
CA ALA A 41 -7.24 -15.13 -2.20
C ALA A 41 -7.66 -13.87 -2.98
N ALA A 42 -8.80 -13.29 -2.64
CA ALA A 42 -9.26 -12.05 -3.26
C ALA A 42 -8.41 -10.82 -2.88
N LEU A 43 -7.96 -10.73 -1.62
CA LEU A 43 -7.02 -9.70 -1.18
C LEU A 43 -5.66 -9.81 -1.88
N GLN A 44 -5.15 -11.03 -2.04
CA GLN A 44 -3.91 -11.27 -2.79
C GLN A 44 -4.07 -10.86 -4.25
N LEU A 45 -5.18 -11.23 -4.90
CA LEU A 45 -5.44 -10.82 -6.28
C LEU A 45 -5.53 -9.30 -6.44
N LEU A 46 -6.12 -8.60 -5.47
CA LEU A 46 -6.13 -7.14 -5.43
C LEU A 46 -4.71 -6.57 -5.31
N ALA A 47 -3.89 -7.13 -4.41
CA ALA A 47 -2.50 -6.71 -4.22
C ALA A 47 -1.66 -6.94 -5.48
N ASP A 48 -1.82 -8.09 -6.14
CA ASP A 48 -1.12 -8.44 -7.38
C ASP A 48 -1.56 -7.52 -8.54
N THR A 49 -2.86 -7.20 -8.60
CA THR A 49 -3.38 -6.24 -9.59
C THR A 49 -2.81 -4.84 -9.35
N ALA A 50 -2.72 -4.41 -8.09
CA ALA A 50 -2.13 -3.13 -7.74
C ALA A 50 -0.64 -3.06 -8.11
N ALA A 51 0.13 -4.14 -7.87
CA ALA A 51 1.54 -4.25 -8.27
C ALA A 51 1.76 -4.04 -9.76
N SER A 52 0.87 -4.57 -10.61
CA SER A 52 0.96 -4.35 -12.05
C SER A 52 0.80 -2.88 -12.49
N ARG A 53 0.51 -1.97 -11.55
CA ARG A 53 0.19 -0.55 -11.80
C ARG A 53 0.90 0.41 -10.87
N PHE A 54 1.93 -0.03 -10.16
CA PHE A 54 2.68 0.81 -9.22
C PHE A 54 3.22 2.10 -9.85
N ASP A 55 3.58 2.07 -11.13
CA ASP A 55 4.06 3.25 -11.87
C ASP A 55 3.00 4.36 -12.01
N ALA A 56 1.72 4.02 -11.87
CA ALA A 56 0.61 4.96 -11.93
C ALA A 56 0.17 5.47 -10.55
N PHE A 57 0.76 4.98 -9.47
CA PHE A 57 0.40 5.36 -8.10
C PHE A 57 1.26 6.54 -7.64
N ASP A 58 0.61 7.53 -7.04
CA ASP A 58 1.29 8.54 -6.25
C ASP A 58 1.75 7.97 -4.90
N ALA A 59 2.60 8.72 -4.19
CA ALA A 59 3.16 8.26 -2.91
C ALA A 59 2.05 7.95 -1.89
N CYS A 60 0.98 8.74 -1.89
CA CYS A 60 -0.17 8.56 -0.99
C CYS A 60 -0.93 7.25 -1.30
N SER A 61 -1.16 6.92 -2.56
CA SER A 61 -1.82 5.69 -2.99
C SER A 61 -1.02 4.45 -2.60
N HIS A 62 0.30 4.52 -2.77
CA HIS A 62 1.23 3.50 -2.28
C HIS A 62 1.13 3.33 -0.76
N ALA A 63 1.16 4.43 -0.02
CA ALA A 63 1.08 4.40 1.43
C ALA A 63 -0.22 3.75 1.93
N ARG A 64 -1.35 4.17 1.37
CA ARG A 64 -2.68 3.65 1.70
C ARG A 64 -2.83 2.17 1.36
N LEU A 65 -2.27 1.73 0.24
CA LEU A 65 -2.25 0.31 -0.14
C LEU A 65 -1.55 -0.54 0.92
N VAL A 66 -0.33 -0.16 1.33
CA VAL A 66 0.45 -0.89 2.34
C VAL A 66 -0.28 -0.93 3.68
N LEU A 67 -0.80 0.21 4.14
CA LEU A 67 -1.53 0.30 5.40
C LEU A 67 -2.81 -0.55 5.39
N ALA A 68 -3.53 -0.59 4.28
CA ALA A 68 -4.73 -1.41 4.16
C ALA A 68 -4.39 -2.91 4.16
N LEU A 69 -3.32 -3.34 3.47
CA LEU A 69 -2.83 -4.71 3.51
C LEU A 69 -2.36 -5.12 4.93
N ALA A 70 -1.65 -4.23 5.63
CA ALA A 70 -1.22 -4.45 7.01
C ALA A 70 -2.40 -4.62 7.96
N ARG A 71 -3.41 -3.75 7.85
CA ARG A 71 -4.67 -3.87 8.60
C ARG A 71 -5.41 -5.18 8.30
N ALA A 72 -5.36 -5.65 7.06
CA ALA A 72 -5.92 -6.94 6.66
C ALA A 72 -5.09 -8.16 7.09
N ASN A 73 -3.94 -7.95 7.74
CA ASN A 73 -2.94 -8.98 8.05
C ASN A 73 -2.57 -9.82 6.81
N CYS A 74 -2.38 -9.14 5.68
CA CYS A 74 -2.05 -9.72 4.38
C CYS A 74 -0.67 -9.20 3.94
N CYS A 75 0.34 -10.07 4.03
CA CYS A 75 1.68 -9.78 3.52
C CYS A 75 1.82 -10.38 2.10
N PRO A 76 1.99 -9.55 1.04
CA PRO A 76 2.04 -10.00 -0.35
C PRO A 76 3.39 -10.63 -0.76
N GLY A 77 4.37 -10.68 0.14
CA GLY A 77 5.67 -11.34 -0.06
C GLY A 77 6.82 -10.41 -0.45
N ALA A 78 8.04 -10.92 -0.38
CA ALA A 78 9.27 -10.11 -0.45
C ALA A 78 9.48 -9.40 -1.79
N ALA A 79 9.23 -10.07 -2.92
CA ALA A 79 9.41 -9.48 -4.25
C ALA A 79 8.44 -8.30 -4.47
N TRP A 80 7.16 -8.49 -4.12
CA TRP A 80 6.15 -7.44 -4.16
C TRP A 80 6.56 -6.24 -3.29
N LEU A 81 7.04 -6.49 -2.07
CA LEU A 81 7.45 -5.44 -1.14
C LEU A 81 8.68 -4.68 -1.63
N SER A 82 9.65 -5.35 -2.25
CA SER A 82 10.83 -4.70 -2.84
C SER A 82 10.44 -3.78 -3.99
N GLU A 83 9.61 -4.25 -4.93
CA GLU A 83 9.10 -3.43 -6.03
C GLU A 83 8.27 -2.24 -5.51
N GLN A 84 7.40 -2.49 -4.53
CA GLN A 84 6.56 -1.45 -3.95
C GLN A 84 7.38 -0.38 -3.23
N GLN A 85 8.40 -0.76 -2.44
CA GLN A 85 9.28 0.21 -1.78
C GLN A 85 10.05 1.08 -2.78
N ALA A 86 10.55 0.48 -3.87
CA ALA A 86 11.23 1.21 -4.94
C ALA A 86 10.30 2.21 -5.64
N SER A 87 9.09 1.78 -6.01
CA SER A 87 8.08 2.65 -6.63
C SER A 87 7.61 3.77 -5.69
N LEU A 88 7.42 3.46 -4.40
CA LEU A 88 7.07 4.46 -3.39
C LEU A 88 8.17 5.50 -3.22
N ALA A 89 9.44 5.09 -3.09
CA ALA A 89 10.57 6.01 -2.98
C ALA A 89 10.64 6.93 -4.21
N SER A 90 10.48 6.38 -5.41
CA SER A 90 10.45 7.14 -6.67
C SER A 90 9.31 8.18 -6.70
N ALA A 91 8.08 7.76 -6.37
CA ALA A 91 6.92 8.65 -6.32
C ALA A 91 7.10 9.75 -5.25
N TRP A 92 7.61 9.37 -4.08
CA TRP A 92 7.88 10.27 -2.96
C TRP A 92 8.89 11.35 -3.34
N SER A 93 10.04 10.98 -3.90
CA SER A 93 11.05 11.96 -4.34
C SER A 93 10.52 12.83 -5.48
N ALA A 94 9.73 12.28 -6.41
CA ALA A 94 9.11 13.04 -7.49
C ALA A 94 8.11 14.08 -6.96
N GLU A 95 7.42 13.80 -5.85
CA GLU A 95 6.45 14.70 -5.21
C GLU A 95 7.11 15.70 -4.24
N GLY A 96 7.97 15.23 -3.34
CA GLY A 96 8.70 16.07 -2.37
C GLY A 96 9.72 17.02 -3.01
N GLY A 97 10.28 16.63 -4.17
CA GLY A 97 11.12 17.51 -4.99
C GLY A 97 10.37 18.69 -5.61
N ARG A 98 9.03 18.60 -5.75
CA ARG A 98 8.20 19.69 -6.28
C ARG A 98 7.85 20.74 -5.21
N THR A 99 7.95 20.42 -3.93
CA THR A 99 7.52 21.28 -2.81
C THR A 99 8.64 21.73 -1.87
N GLY A 100 9.89 21.31 -2.11
CA GLY A 100 11.06 21.80 -1.38
C GLY A 100 11.40 21.02 -0.11
N GLY A 101 11.56 19.70 -0.23
CA GLY A 101 12.10 18.86 0.85
C GLY A 101 11.08 18.59 1.97
N GLY A 102 9.90 18.09 1.59
CA GLY A 102 8.83 17.81 2.55
C GLY A 102 8.01 16.59 2.16
N MET A 103 7.31 16.03 3.16
CA MET A 103 6.42 14.87 3.01
C MET A 103 5.41 15.09 1.87
N PRO A 104 5.16 14.09 1.00
CA PRO A 104 4.21 14.20 -0.10
C PRO A 104 2.80 14.56 0.37
N ALA A 105 2.02 15.20 -0.51
CA ALA A 105 0.67 15.64 -0.18
C ALA A 105 -0.21 14.43 0.20
N GLY A 106 -0.86 14.52 1.35
CA GLY A 106 -1.72 13.45 1.86
C GLY A 106 -0.99 12.36 2.65
N ILE A 107 0.33 12.45 2.80
CA ILE A 107 1.09 11.69 3.79
C ILE A 107 1.39 12.62 4.97
N ASP A 108 0.92 12.26 6.15
CA ASP A 108 1.24 12.93 7.40
C ASP A 108 2.21 12.08 8.24
N THR A 109 2.66 12.61 9.38
CA THR A 109 3.59 11.91 10.27
C THR A 109 3.00 10.61 10.82
N ALA A 110 1.69 10.52 11.00
CA ALA A 110 1.00 9.31 11.43
C ALA A 110 1.01 8.23 10.35
N THR A 111 0.77 8.61 9.09
CA THR A 111 0.84 7.72 7.92
C THR A 111 2.25 7.19 7.73
N ALA A 112 3.27 8.06 7.81
CA ALA A 112 4.67 7.64 7.74
C ALA A 112 5.09 6.71 8.89
N ALA A 113 4.61 6.96 10.12
CA ALA A 113 4.82 6.05 11.24
C ALA A 113 4.12 4.70 11.02
N GLY A 114 2.88 4.70 10.53
CA GLY A 114 2.14 3.49 10.22
C GLY A 114 2.81 2.64 9.14
N LEU A 115 3.44 3.26 8.14
CA LEU A 115 4.22 2.54 7.13
C LEU A 115 5.41 1.81 7.76
N ARG A 116 6.19 2.51 8.59
CA ARG A 116 7.32 1.89 9.31
C ARG A 116 6.85 0.72 10.18
N GLU A 117 5.72 0.90 10.87
CA GLU A 117 5.13 -0.17 11.67
C GLU A 117 4.72 -1.37 10.79
N ALA A 118 4.06 -1.14 9.66
CA ALA A 118 3.64 -2.19 8.74
C ALA A 118 4.82 -3.03 8.22
N TYR A 119 5.89 -2.39 7.75
CA TYR A 119 7.08 -3.13 7.29
C TYR A 119 7.76 -3.88 8.43
N SER A 120 7.83 -3.28 9.63
CA SER A 120 8.35 -3.96 10.82
C SER A 120 7.51 -5.17 11.23
N GLN A 121 6.18 -5.09 11.11
CA GLN A 121 5.28 -6.22 11.41
C GLN A 121 5.49 -7.39 10.45
N TRP A 122 5.92 -7.11 9.22
CA TRP A 122 6.25 -8.12 8.21
C TRP A 122 7.73 -8.53 8.20
N GLU A 123 8.51 -8.06 9.18
CA GLU A 123 9.95 -8.33 9.30
C GLU A 123 10.74 -7.94 8.03
N VAL A 124 10.28 -6.88 7.35
CA VAL A 124 10.91 -6.37 6.13
C VAL A 124 11.75 -5.15 6.46
N GLU A 125 13.03 -5.22 6.08
CA GLU A 125 13.93 -4.08 6.17
C GLU A 125 13.53 -3.01 5.13
N LEU A 126 13.53 -1.75 5.57
CA LEU A 126 13.24 -0.62 4.71
C LEU A 126 14.46 -0.30 3.85
N GLU A 127 14.22 -0.06 2.56
CA GLU A 127 15.24 0.48 1.67
C GLU A 127 15.76 1.82 2.23
N PRO A 128 17.09 2.06 2.26
CA PRO A 128 17.67 3.21 2.96
C PRO A 128 17.11 4.57 2.55
N VAL A 129 16.78 4.73 1.26
CA VAL A 129 16.16 5.95 0.73
C VAL A 129 14.78 6.15 1.34
N LEU A 130 13.94 5.12 1.32
CA LEU A 130 12.60 5.19 1.88
C LEU A 130 12.62 5.39 3.40
N ALA A 131 13.57 4.75 4.10
CA ALA A 131 13.76 4.95 5.53
C ALA A 131 14.06 6.42 5.87
N ALA A 132 14.95 7.07 5.12
CA ALA A 132 15.29 8.47 5.33
C ALA A 132 14.08 9.41 5.08
N GLU A 133 13.32 9.14 4.03
CA GLU A 133 12.10 9.89 3.68
C GLU A 133 11.04 9.76 4.78
N LEU A 134 10.79 8.54 5.28
CA LEU A 134 9.82 8.27 6.35
C LEU A 134 10.23 8.86 7.72
N GLU A 135 11.52 9.09 7.94
CA GLU A 135 12.05 9.78 9.12
C GLU A 135 12.04 11.31 8.99
N GLY A 136 11.70 11.84 7.81
CA GLY A 136 11.76 13.28 7.52
C GLY A 136 13.18 13.84 7.57
N ARG A 137 14.17 13.02 7.19
CA ARG A 137 15.62 13.34 7.26
C ARG A 137 16.23 13.74 5.92
N VAL A 138 15.43 14.04 4.90
CA VAL A 138 15.86 14.39 3.53
C VAL A 138 15.63 15.86 3.23
#